data_AF-A0A6A6BXP3-F1
#
_entry.id   AF-A0A6A6BXP3-F1
#
_cell.length_a   1.000
_cell.length_b   1.000
_cell.length_c   1.000
_cell.angle_alpha   90.00
_cell.angle_beta   90.00
_cell.angle_gamma   90.00
#
_symmetry.space_group_name_H-M   'P 1'
#
loop_
_entity.id
_entity.type
_entity.pdbx_description
1 polymer ?
#
loop_
_entity_poly.entity_id
_entity_poly.type
_entity_poly.pdbx_seq_one_letter_code
_entity_poly.pdbx_strand_id
1 'polypeptide(L)'
;MAFNTYNNNTADSASPPPSLDVKDADFVIDLGNLELALGYKFNDHALVREAFVGERAQVMIEGKLVRQPNQRLPILGDSVLKTAFWDTNFTKDELCAASCKRFDSFSSNRSLAKEGCYLYIHTMIVCVDGKRYWEKKKWTGEERTTAVASTIEAVIGAVWIDSHQNIETVKSAINGLLGAGKC
;
A
#
# COMPACT_ATOMS: atom_id res chain seq x y z
N MET A 1 -6.10 -7.50 -20.03
CA MET A 1 -6.09 -6.18 -19.39
C MET A 1 -5.95 -5.14 -20.49
N ALA A 2 -7.02 -4.38 -20.78
CA ALA A 2 -6.95 -3.28 -21.73
C ALA A 2 -6.36 -2.07 -21.01
N PHE A 3 -5.18 -1.62 -21.44
CA PHE A 3 -4.61 -0.35 -21.02
C PHE A 3 -5.45 0.78 -21.62
N ASN A 4 -6.36 1.34 -20.82
CA ASN A 4 -7.10 2.52 -21.23
C ASN A 4 -6.13 3.70 -21.39
N THR A 5 -6.29 4.40 -22.50
CA THR A 5 -5.46 5.49 -23.02
C THR A 5 -5.23 6.61 -22.00
N TYR A 6 -3.96 7.02 -21.90
CA TYR A 6 -3.49 8.10 -21.03
C TYR A 6 -4.07 9.45 -21.46
N ASN A 7 -4.99 9.99 -20.66
CA ASN A 7 -5.31 11.41 -20.73
C ASN A 7 -4.25 12.19 -19.94
N ASN A 8 -3.24 12.68 -20.66
CA ASN A 8 -2.29 13.69 -20.17
C ASN A 8 -3.01 15.05 -20.06
N ASN A 9 -3.91 15.17 -19.09
CA ASN A 9 -4.44 16.47 -18.67
C ASN A 9 -3.91 16.78 -17.27
N THR A 10 -2.78 17.48 -17.21
CA THR A 10 -2.53 18.40 -16.10
C THR A 10 -2.17 19.73 -16.71
N ALA A 11 -3.22 20.54 -16.87
CA ALA A 11 -3.10 21.98 -17.00
C ALA A 11 -2.20 22.52 -15.89
N ASP A 12 -1.34 23.46 -16.27
CA ASP A 12 -0.77 24.47 -15.39
C ASP A 12 -1.88 25.06 -14.50
N SER A 13 -1.88 24.73 -13.22
CA SER A 13 -2.69 25.42 -12.20
C SER A 13 -1.75 26.12 -11.23
N ALA A 14 -1.91 27.43 -11.12
CA ALA A 14 -1.02 28.40 -10.47
C ALA A 14 -0.88 28.32 -8.93
N SER A 15 -1.13 27.16 -8.32
CA SER A 15 -1.05 26.94 -6.87
C SER A 15 -0.09 25.77 -6.57
N PRO A 16 0.83 25.90 -5.59
CA PRO A 16 1.72 24.82 -5.23
C PRO A 16 0.91 23.58 -4.81
N PRO A 17 1.40 22.35 -5.11
CA PRO A 17 0.74 21.14 -4.66
C PRO A 17 0.54 21.14 -3.14
N PRO A 18 -0.55 20.55 -2.62
CA PRO A 18 -0.75 20.41 -1.19
C PRO A 18 0.45 19.74 -0.51
N SER A 19 0.76 20.16 0.71
CA SER A 19 1.83 19.56 1.51
C SER A 19 1.25 18.68 2.59
N LEU A 20 1.79 17.47 2.70
CA LEU A 20 1.48 16.52 3.73
C LEU A 20 2.68 16.38 4.66
N ASP A 21 2.47 16.70 5.93
CA ASP A 21 3.49 16.60 6.97
C ASP A 21 3.55 15.17 7.50
N VAL A 22 4.75 14.66 7.75
CA VAL A 22 4.96 13.37 8.42
C VAL A 22 5.03 13.51 9.95
N LYS A 23 4.87 14.73 10.47
CA LYS A 23 4.83 15.06 11.89
C LYS A 23 3.42 15.40 12.37
N ASP A 24 2.41 15.37 11.49
CA ASP A 24 1.03 15.54 11.94
C ASP A 24 0.63 14.40 12.89
N ALA A 25 -0.13 14.74 13.94
CA ALA A 25 -0.38 13.82 15.06
C ALA A 25 -1.11 12.54 14.60
N ASP A 26 -2.05 12.70 13.68
CA ASP A 26 -2.84 11.64 13.08
C ASP A 26 -1.95 10.62 12.38
N PHE A 27 -0.99 11.09 11.59
CA PHE A 27 -0.02 10.25 10.91
C PHE A 27 0.95 9.56 11.85
N VAL A 28 1.43 10.25 12.88
CA VAL A 28 2.33 9.64 13.87
C VAL A 28 1.64 8.48 14.59
N ILE A 29 0.35 8.62 14.90
CA ILE A 29 -0.46 7.55 15.49
C ILE A 29 -0.64 6.40 14.50
N ASP A 30 -1.02 6.70 13.25
CA ASP A 30 -1.21 5.68 12.22
C ASP A 30 0.08 4.91 11.91
N LEU A 31 1.21 5.62 11.81
CA LEU A 31 2.52 5.02 11.62
C LEU A 31 2.84 4.08 12.78
N GLY A 32 2.64 4.50 14.03
CA GLY A 32 2.87 3.63 15.19
C GLY A 32 2.02 2.36 15.18
N ASN A 33 0.74 2.48 14.80
CA ASN A 33 -0.16 1.33 14.67
C ASN A 33 0.25 0.40 13.53
N LEU A 34 0.65 0.96 12.39
CA LEU A 34 1.14 0.19 11.25
C LEU A 34 2.43 -0.56 11.63
N GLU A 35 3.42 0.15 12.16
CA GLU A 35 4.70 -0.43 12.57
C GLU A 35 4.54 -1.57 13.59
N LEU A 36 3.59 -1.41 14.52
CA LEU A 36 3.22 -2.46 15.47
C LEU A 36 2.63 -3.68 14.77
N ALA A 37 1.70 -3.47 13.82
CA ALA A 37 1.11 -4.56 13.04
C ALA A 37 2.14 -5.28 12.15
N LEU A 38 3.09 -4.55 11.59
CA LEU A 38 4.16 -5.09 10.75
C LEU A 38 5.24 -5.81 11.56
N GLY A 39 5.44 -5.44 12.84
CA GLY A 39 6.68 -5.75 13.55
C GLY A 39 7.91 -5.10 12.90
N TYR A 40 7.73 -3.97 12.21
CA TYR A 40 8.76 -3.28 11.42
C TYR A 40 8.75 -1.79 11.75
N LYS A 41 9.94 -1.19 11.92
CA LYS A 41 10.12 0.25 12.13
C LYS A 41 10.66 0.89 10.85
N PHE A 42 9.95 1.88 10.33
CA PHE A 42 10.37 2.58 9.11
C PHE A 42 11.48 3.58 9.42
N ASN A 43 12.47 3.66 8.54
CA ASN A 43 13.50 4.70 8.59
C ASN A 43 13.06 5.94 7.81
N ASP A 44 12.34 5.74 6.69
CA ASP A 44 11.79 6.79 5.84
C ASP A 44 10.25 6.83 5.95
N HIS A 45 9.75 7.75 6.78
CA HIS A 45 8.31 7.93 6.97
C HIS A 45 7.62 8.53 5.75
N ALA A 46 8.36 9.17 4.83
CA ALA A 46 7.78 9.70 3.60
C ALA A 46 7.29 8.59 2.67
N LEU A 47 7.95 7.41 2.69
CA LEU A 47 7.48 6.22 1.97
C LEU A 47 6.11 5.75 2.48
N VAL A 48 5.95 5.73 3.80
CA VAL A 48 4.66 5.39 4.43
C VAL A 48 3.63 6.44 4.03
N ARG A 49 3.95 7.73 4.16
CA ARG A 49 3.01 8.79 3.77
C ARG A 49 2.59 8.68 2.31
N GLU A 50 3.52 8.40 1.40
CA GLU A 50 3.23 8.16 -0.03
C GLU A 50 2.29 6.97 -0.22
N ALA A 51 2.48 5.88 0.52
CA ALA A 51 1.64 4.69 0.44
C ALA A 51 0.17 4.95 0.84
N PHE A 52 -0.10 5.91 1.74
CA PHE A 52 -1.46 6.19 2.23
C PHE A 52 -2.21 7.28 1.47
N VAL A 53 -1.60 7.98 0.50
CA VAL A 53 -2.32 8.96 -0.31
C VAL A 53 -3.07 8.25 -1.44
N GLY A 54 -4.40 8.10 -1.29
CA GLY A 54 -5.24 7.34 -2.23
C GLY A 54 -5.58 8.08 -3.53
N GLU A 55 -5.24 9.36 -3.66
CA GLU A 55 -5.52 10.18 -4.83
C GLU A 55 -4.33 10.26 -5.79
N ARG A 56 -4.62 10.23 -7.09
CA ARG A 56 -3.62 10.22 -8.17
C ARG A 56 -3.11 11.62 -8.55
N ALA A 57 -3.07 12.53 -7.59
CA ALA A 57 -2.67 13.93 -7.80
C ALA A 57 -1.32 14.24 -7.13
N GLN A 58 -0.66 15.30 -7.61
CA GLN A 58 0.64 15.70 -7.09
C GLN A 58 0.51 16.19 -5.64
N VAL A 59 1.51 15.85 -4.82
CA VAL A 59 1.57 16.23 -3.40
C VAL A 59 3.02 16.46 -2.97
N MET A 60 3.25 17.35 -2.03
CA MET A 60 4.55 17.53 -1.37
C MET A 60 4.59 16.67 -0.10
N ILE A 61 5.62 15.83 0.04
CA ILE A 61 5.89 15.06 1.27
C ILE A 61 7.33 15.38 1.68
N GLU A 62 7.52 15.90 2.89
CA GLU A 62 8.82 16.36 3.38
C GLU A 62 9.58 17.29 2.41
N GLY A 63 8.86 18.19 1.75
CA GLY A 63 9.46 19.12 0.78
C GLY A 63 9.87 18.48 -0.56
N LYS A 64 9.55 17.21 -0.81
CA LYS A 64 9.74 16.52 -2.10
C LYS A 64 8.42 16.41 -2.85
N LEU A 65 8.45 16.70 -4.15
CA LEU A 65 7.30 16.54 -5.04
C LEU A 65 7.08 15.07 -5.39
N VAL A 66 5.96 14.52 -4.95
CA VAL A 66 5.47 13.19 -5.34
C VAL A 66 4.35 13.37 -6.34
N ARG A 67 4.59 12.98 -7.60
CA ARG A 67 3.66 13.28 -8.71
C ARG A 67 2.42 12.41 -8.72
N GLN A 68 2.59 11.14 -8.34
CA GLN A 68 1.60 10.08 -8.45
C GLN A 68 1.77 9.14 -7.25
N PRO A 69 1.41 9.62 -6.04
CA PRO A 69 1.56 8.80 -4.84
C PRO A 69 0.67 7.55 -4.95
N ASN A 70 1.07 6.50 -4.24
CA ASN A 70 0.35 5.21 -4.24
C ASN A 70 0.06 4.66 -5.65
N GLN A 71 1.00 4.85 -6.60
CA GLN A 71 0.95 4.20 -7.91
C GLN A 71 2.17 3.31 -8.16
N ARG A 72 3.37 3.84 -7.88
CA ARG A 72 4.62 3.09 -8.06
C ARG A 72 4.84 2.05 -6.96
N LEU A 73 4.56 2.43 -5.72
CA LEU A 73 4.72 1.54 -4.56
C LEU A 73 3.84 0.28 -4.65
N PRO A 74 2.54 0.33 -5.03
CA PRO A 74 1.74 -0.87 -5.24
C PRO A 74 2.29 -1.82 -6.29
N ILE A 75 2.77 -1.29 -7.43
CA ILE A 75 3.30 -2.12 -8.52
C ILE A 75 4.55 -2.88 -8.06
N LEU A 76 5.42 -2.19 -7.33
CA LEU A 76 6.59 -2.80 -6.70
C LEU A 76 6.16 -3.81 -5.63
N GLY A 77 5.18 -3.44 -4.80
CA GLY A 77 4.59 -4.24 -3.75
C GLY A 77 4.02 -5.56 -4.23
N ASP A 78 3.18 -5.57 -5.27
CA ASP A 78 2.65 -6.80 -5.88
C ASP A 78 3.77 -7.71 -6.39
N SER A 79 4.80 -7.13 -7.01
CA SER A 79 5.95 -7.90 -7.50
C SER A 79 6.72 -8.53 -6.33
N VAL A 80 6.93 -7.78 -5.26
CA VAL A 80 7.63 -8.23 -4.05
C VAL A 80 6.80 -9.27 -3.28
N LEU A 81 5.50 -9.05 -3.12
CA LEU A 81 4.55 -9.99 -2.51
C LEU A 81 4.57 -11.33 -3.24
N LYS A 82 4.52 -11.29 -4.58
CA LYS A 82 4.61 -12.46 -5.45
C LYS A 82 5.94 -13.20 -5.25
N THR A 83 7.05 -12.48 -5.27
CA THR A 83 8.38 -13.08 -5.03
C THR A 83 8.49 -13.71 -3.64
N ALA A 84 8.09 -13.01 -2.58
CA ALA A 84 8.13 -13.52 -1.21
C ALA A 84 7.25 -14.76 -1.01
N PHE A 85 6.07 -14.78 -1.65
CA PHE A 85 5.18 -15.94 -1.64
C PHE A 85 5.84 -17.16 -2.26
N TRP A 86 6.42 -17.02 -3.47
CA TRP A 86 7.07 -18.14 -4.14
C TRP A 86 8.33 -18.60 -3.44
N ASP A 87 9.14 -17.69 -2.93
CA ASP A 87 10.35 -18.03 -2.19
C ASP A 87 10.05 -18.89 -0.94
N THR A 88 8.85 -18.75 -0.37
CA THR A 88 8.41 -19.53 0.80
C THR A 88 7.65 -20.82 0.43
N ASN A 89 6.83 -20.79 -0.62
CA ASN A 89 5.84 -21.84 -0.91
C ASN A 89 6.15 -22.67 -2.16
N PHE A 90 7.24 -22.39 -2.87
CA PHE A 90 7.58 -23.14 -4.08
C PHE A 90 7.98 -24.57 -3.74
N THR A 91 7.25 -25.54 -4.30
CA THR A 91 7.56 -26.97 -4.19
C THR A 91 7.66 -27.59 -5.57
N LYS A 92 8.60 -28.55 -5.74
CA LYS A 92 8.88 -29.16 -7.05
C LYS A 92 7.76 -30.11 -7.51
N ASP A 93 7.02 -30.68 -6.56
CA ASP A 93 6.05 -31.75 -6.82
C ASP A 93 4.62 -31.22 -7.04
N GLU A 94 4.42 -29.91 -6.93
CA GLU A 94 3.11 -29.29 -7.07
C GLU A 94 2.81 -28.82 -8.49
N LEU A 95 1.58 -29.06 -8.93
CA LEU A 95 1.09 -28.59 -10.21
C LEU A 95 1.02 -27.06 -10.23
N CYS A 96 1.49 -26.46 -11.33
CA CYS A 96 1.44 -25.01 -11.56
C CYS A 96 0.06 -24.42 -11.29
N ALA A 97 -1.02 -25.07 -11.74
CA ALA A 97 -2.39 -24.60 -11.52
C ALA A 97 -2.80 -24.54 -10.03
N ALA A 98 -2.34 -25.50 -9.20
CA ALA A 98 -2.61 -25.51 -7.76
C ALA A 98 -1.86 -24.37 -7.06
N SER A 99 -0.59 -24.20 -7.42
CA SER A 99 0.25 -23.10 -6.95
C SER A 99 -0.35 -21.73 -7.31
N CYS A 100 -0.72 -21.49 -8.57
CA CYS A 100 -1.35 -20.24 -9.00
C CYS A 100 -2.65 -19.96 -8.24
N LYS A 101 -3.52 -20.98 -8.07
CA LYS A 101 -4.77 -20.83 -7.33
C LYS A 101 -4.56 -20.42 -5.87
N ARG A 102 -3.52 -20.95 -5.20
CA ARG A 102 -3.17 -20.54 -3.83
C ARG A 102 -2.68 -19.10 -3.79
N PHE A 103 -1.80 -18.71 -4.73
CA PHE A 103 -1.34 -17.33 -4.83
C PHE A 103 -2.52 -16.38 -5.06
N ASP A 104 -3.40 -16.66 -6.02
CA ASP A 104 -4.57 -15.84 -6.31
C ASP A 104 -5.48 -15.69 -5.08
N SER A 105 -5.68 -16.76 -4.31
CA SER A 105 -6.48 -16.72 -3.07
C SER A 105 -5.82 -15.87 -1.99
N PHE A 106 -4.49 -15.87 -1.93
CA PHE A 106 -3.69 -15.11 -0.98
C PHE A 106 -3.60 -13.62 -1.34
N SER A 107 -3.38 -13.29 -2.61
CA SER A 107 -3.07 -11.94 -3.09
C SER A 107 -4.26 -11.22 -3.75
N SER A 108 -5.45 -11.82 -3.81
CA SER A 108 -6.60 -11.12 -4.42
C SER A 108 -6.90 -9.79 -3.72
N ASN A 109 -7.36 -8.78 -4.47
CA ASN A 109 -7.77 -7.49 -3.88
C ASN A 109 -8.77 -7.67 -2.74
N ARG A 110 -9.66 -8.67 -2.81
CA ARG A 110 -10.62 -8.96 -1.74
C ARG A 110 -9.92 -9.47 -0.49
N SER A 111 -8.95 -10.38 -0.63
CA SER A 111 -8.17 -10.92 0.48
C SER A 111 -7.33 -9.82 1.12
N LEU A 112 -6.57 -9.06 0.32
CA LEU A 112 -5.78 -7.94 0.81
C LEU A 112 -6.67 -6.90 1.50
N ALA A 113 -7.74 -6.45 0.86
CA ALA A 113 -8.64 -5.46 1.46
C ALA A 113 -9.28 -5.94 2.76
N LYS A 114 -9.57 -7.24 2.89
CA LYS A 114 -10.08 -7.83 4.13
C LYS A 114 -9.07 -7.68 5.26
N GLU A 115 -7.82 -8.04 5.03
CA GLU A 115 -6.74 -7.90 6.02
C GLU A 115 -6.47 -6.42 6.36
N GLY A 116 -6.46 -5.53 5.36
CA GLY A 116 -6.34 -4.08 5.61
C GLY A 116 -7.53 -3.48 6.35
N CYS A 117 -8.71 -4.10 6.26
CA CYS A 117 -9.84 -3.70 7.10
C CYS A 117 -9.65 -4.16 8.55
N TYR A 118 -9.16 -5.38 8.78
CA TYR A 118 -8.85 -5.88 10.13
C TYR A 118 -7.77 -5.06 10.83
N LEU A 119 -6.78 -4.59 10.09
CA LEU A 119 -5.68 -3.76 10.60
C LEU A 119 -5.99 -2.26 10.62
N TYR A 120 -7.24 -1.87 10.34
CA TYR A 120 -7.66 -0.47 10.25
C TYR A 120 -6.89 0.38 9.21
N ILE A 121 -6.11 -0.21 8.30
CA ILE A 121 -5.41 0.49 7.20
C ILE A 121 -6.38 1.35 6.39
N HIS A 122 -7.61 0.87 6.21
CA HIS A 122 -8.66 1.60 5.50
C HIS A 122 -9.00 2.97 6.10
N THR A 123 -8.82 3.18 7.41
CA THR A 123 -9.09 4.48 8.07
C THR A 123 -7.92 5.45 7.94
N MET A 124 -6.72 4.92 7.61
CA MET A 124 -5.48 5.68 7.52
C MET A 124 -5.29 6.35 6.14
N ILE A 125 -6.01 5.90 5.12
CA ILE A 125 -5.92 6.45 3.75
C ILE A 125 -6.37 7.91 3.73
N VAL A 126 -5.55 8.77 3.13
CA VAL A 126 -5.80 10.21 3.01
C VAL A 126 -5.93 10.65 1.55
N CYS A 127 -6.61 11.78 1.35
CA CYS A 127 -6.60 12.53 0.11
C CYS A 127 -5.38 13.46 0.04
N VAL A 128 -5.12 14.09 -1.12
CA VAL A 128 -3.97 15.00 -1.25
C VAL A 128 -4.04 16.22 -0.35
N ASP A 129 -5.24 16.63 0.08
CA ASP A 129 -5.43 17.72 1.05
C ASP A 129 -5.32 17.28 2.51
N GLY A 130 -4.92 16.04 2.76
CA GLY A 130 -4.70 15.48 4.10
C GLY A 130 -5.95 14.98 4.82
N LYS A 131 -7.15 15.23 4.28
CA LYS A 131 -8.38 14.71 4.87
C LYS A 131 -8.48 13.21 4.69
N ARG A 132 -9.14 12.53 5.63
CA ARG A 132 -9.33 11.08 5.52
C ARG A 132 -10.26 10.75 4.36
N TYR A 133 -9.97 9.67 3.65
CA TYR A 133 -10.73 9.30 2.46
C TYR A 133 -12.21 9.04 2.78
N TRP A 134 -12.49 8.48 3.96
CA TRP A 134 -13.84 8.18 4.45
C TRP A 134 -14.66 9.43 4.84
N GLU A 135 -14.03 10.59 5.05
CA GLU A 135 -14.72 11.85 5.35
C GLU A 135 -15.30 12.50 4.09
N LYS A 136 -14.71 12.24 2.91
CA LYS A 136 -15.02 12.96 1.67
C LYS A 136 -16.01 12.26 0.75
N LYS A 137 -16.06 10.92 0.78
CA LYS A 137 -16.84 10.13 -0.17
C LYS A 137 -17.58 9.00 0.52
N LYS A 138 -18.75 8.61 -0.02
CA LYS A 138 -19.35 7.30 0.25
C LYS A 138 -18.45 6.21 -0.33
N TRP A 139 -17.47 5.82 0.45
CA TRP A 139 -16.44 4.85 0.07
C TRP A 139 -16.98 3.43 0.26
N THR A 140 -17.53 2.85 -0.80
CA THR A 140 -18.22 1.55 -0.74
C THR A 140 -17.83 0.65 -1.90
N GLY A 141 -18.08 -0.65 -1.75
CA GLY A 141 -17.93 -1.63 -2.82
C GLY A 141 -16.50 -1.80 -3.34
N GLU A 142 -16.38 -1.86 -4.67
CA GLU A 142 -15.15 -2.23 -5.38
C GLU A 142 -14.06 -1.16 -5.31
N GLU A 143 -14.43 0.12 -5.30
CA GLU A 143 -13.48 1.23 -5.16
C GLU A 143 -12.76 1.17 -3.81
N ARG A 144 -13.49 0.89 -2.72
CA ARG A 144 -12.91 0.67 -1.40
C ARG A 144 -12.00 -0.54 -1.36
N THR A 145 -12.47 -1.65 -1.92
CA THR A 145 -11.69 -2.88 -1.98
C THR A 145 -10.36 -2.64 -2.69
N THR A 146 -10.39 -2.00 -3.86
CA THR A 146 -9.20 -1.71 -4.66
C THR A 146 -8.26 -0.74 -3.95
N ALA A 147 -8.78 0.35 -3.36
CA ALA A 147 -7.95 1.33 -2.66
C ALA A 147 -7.23 0.72 -1.43
N VAL A 148 -7.91 -0.09 -0.63
CA VAL A 148 -7.29 -0.77 0.52
C VAL A 148 -6.27 -1.80 0.06
N ALA A 149 -6.60 -2.62 -0.94
CA ALA A 149 -5.67 -3.61 -1.48
C ALA A 149 -4.39 -2.96 -2.02
N SER A 150 -4.52 -1.93 -2.85
CA SER A 150 -3.37 -1.19 -3.38
C SER A 150 -2.56 -0.50 -2.29
N THR A 151 -3.20 -0.03 -1.21
CA THR A 151 -2.47 0.53 -0.06
C THR A 151 -1.63 -0.53 0.65
N ILE A 152 -2.14 -1.75 0.81
CA ILE A 152 -1.34 -2.86 1.38
C ILE A 152 -0.15 -3.19 0.49
N GLU A 153 -0.37 -3.29 -0.82
CA GLU A 153 0.73 -3.48 -1.78
C GLU A 153 1.74 -2.33 -1.66
N ALA A 154 1.27 -1.08 -1.56
CA ALA A 154 2.15 0.07 -1.38
C ALA A 154 2.99 0.00 -0.09
N VAL A 155 2.39 -0.44 1.02
CA VAL A 155 3.11 -0.67 2.28
C VAL A 155 4.18 -1.74 2.10
N ILE A 156 3.88 -2.86 1.41
CA ILE A 156 4.87 -3.90 1.11
C ILE A 156 6.01 -3.32 0.25
N GLY A 157 5.68 -2.51 -0.75
CA GLY A 157 6.67 -1.80 -1.58
C GLY A 157 7.52 -0.82 -0.77
N ALA A 158 6.92 -0.11 0.19
CA ALA A 158 7.62 0.78 1.10
C ALA A 158 8.61 0.02 1.99
N VAL A 159 8.19 -1.09 2.60
CA VAL A 159 9.07 -1.96 3.40
C VAL A 159 10.25 -2.47 2.56
N TRP A 160 10.00 -2.88 1.31
CA TRP A 160 11.07 -3.34 0.42
C TRP A 160 12.14 -2.28 0.16
N ILE A 161 11.73 -1.03 -0.10
CA ILE A 161 12.67 0.07 -0.32
C ILE A 161 13.39 0.45 0.98
N ASP A 162 12.64 0.62 2.07
CA ASP A 162 13.14 1.08 3.36
C ASP A 162 14.12 0.07 4.00
N SER A 163 13.88 -1.23 3.79
CA SER A 163 14.74 -2.31 4.28
C SER A 163 15.94 -2.62 3.38
N HIS A 164 16.22 -1.77 2.38
CA HIS A 164 17.27 -1.97 1.39
C HIS A 164 17.16 -3.32 0.67
N GLN A 165 15.95 -3.68 0.23
CA GLN A 165 15.68 -4.87 -0.58
C GLN A 165 15.91 -6.19 0.19
N ASN A 166 15.65 -6.20 1.49
CA ASN A 166 15.76 -7.38 2.33
C ASN A 166 14.47 -8.22 2.28
N ILE A 167 14.53 -9.36 1.58
CA ILE A 167 13.36 -10.23 1.39
C ILE A 167 12.86 -10.87 2.70
N GLU A 168 13.74 -11.16 3.66
CA GLU A 168 13.35 -11.76 4.95
C GLU A 168 12.59 -10.76 5.83
N THR A 169 13.00 -9.49 5.79
CA THR A 169 12.26 -8.39 6.43
C THR A 169 10.88 -8.24 5.82
N VAL A 170 10.78 -8.29 4.49
CA VAL A 170 9.50 -8.25 3.78
C VAL A 170 8.60 -9.43 4.16
N LYS A 171 9.11 -10.66 4.18
CA LYS A 171 8.33 -11.84 4.59
C LYS A 171 7.78 -11.69 6.01
N SER A 172 8.61 -11.18 6.93
CA SER A 172 8.20 -10.90 8.31
C SER A 172 7.08 -9.88 8.37
N ALA A 173 7.20 -8.77 7.61
CA ALA A 173 6.16 -7.75 7.51
C ALA A 173 4.87 -8.28 6.87
N ILE A 174 4.96 -9.11 5.82
CA ILE A 174 3.82 -9.77 5.17
C ILE A 174 3.10 -10.69 6.17
N ASN A 175 3.83 -11.42 7.02
CA ASN A 175 3.22 -12.25 8.06
C ASN A 175 2.47 -11.41 9.09
N GLY A 176 2.98 -10.23 9.45
CA GLY A 176 2.26 -9.26 10.28
C GLY A 176 0.98 -8.74 9.59
N LEU A 177 1.08 -8.37 8.30
CA LEU A 177 -0.03 -7.83 7.52
C LEU A 177 -1.15 -8.84 7.23
N LEU A 178 -0.77 -10.05 6.82
CA LEU A 178 -1.68 -11.02 6.22
C LEU A 178 -1.86 -12.29 7.08
N GLY A 179 -1.22 -12.33 8.25
CA GLY A 179 -1.34 -13.40 9.24
C GLY A 179 -2.25 -13.07 10.43
N ALA A 180 -2.68 -11.81 10.58
CA ALA A 180 -3.45 -11.32 11.73
C ALA A 180 -4.81 -12.02 11.93
N GLY A 181 -5.36 -12.67 10.90
CA GLY A 181 -6.60 -13.45 10.96
C GLY A 181 -6.46 -14.91 11.43
N LYS A 182 -5.31 -15.34 11.98
CA LYS A 182 -5.06 -16.72 12.45
C LYS A 182 -5.11 -16.91 13.98
N CYS A 183 -5.64 -15.95 14.73
CA CYS A 183 -5.94 -16.11 16.16
C CYS A 183 -7.39 -16.55 16.39
#